data_AF-A0AAN7JHI4-F1
#
_entry.id   AF-A0AAN7JHI4-F1
#
_cell.length_a   1.000
_cell.length_b   1.000
_cell.length_c   1.000
_cell.angle_alpha   90.00
_cell.angle_beta   90.00
_cell.angle_gamma   90.00
#
_symmetry.space_group_name_H-M   'P 1'
#
loop_
_entity.id
_entity.type
_entity.pdbx_description
1 polymer ?
#
loop_
_entity_poly.entity_id
_entity_poly.type
_entity_poly.pdbx_seq_one_letter_code
_entity_poly.pdbx_strand_id
1 'polypeptide(L)'
;MLCSNSISKISQVSLGNQNIDFKACQEGKKMSVNNSSKLSQTQDHIMAERKWREKLSQHFIAIFALIPGLKKMDKASVLGGAIKYLKQL
;
A
#
# COMPACT_ATOMS: atom_id res chain seq x y z
N MET A 1 12.07 0.42 -32.84
CA MET A 1 10.95 1.38 -32.76
C MET A 1 9.86 0.80 -31.89
N LEU A 2 9.69 1.41 -30.71
CA LEU A 2 8.53 1.46 -29.81
C LEU A 2 7.38 0.44 -30.04
N CYS A 3 7.30 -0.59 -29.20
CA CYS A 3 6.02 -1.24 -28.89
C CYS A 3 5.25 -0.35 -27.90
N SER A 4 4.59 0.67 -28.45
CA SER A 4 3.57 1.43 -27.75
C SER A 4 2.33 0.56 -27.50
N ASN A 5 1.61 0.87 -26.42
CA ASN A 5 0.27 0.42 -26.06
C ASN A 5 0.15 -0.89 -25.26
N SER A 6 0.37 -0.77 -23.95
CA SER A 6 -0.23 -1.66 -22.95
C SER A 6 -0.96 -0.83 -21.88
N ILE A 7 -1.82 0.09 -22.32
CA ILE A 7 -2.67 0.90 -21.43
C ILE A 7 -4.03 0.20 -21.15
N SER A 8 -4.35 -0.93 -21.77
CA SER A 8 -5.66 -1.57 -21.64
C SER A 8 -5.77 -2.71 -20.61
N LYS A 9 -4.78 -2.93 -19.73
CA LYS A 9 -4.81 -4.04 -18.76
C LYS A 9 -4.78 -3.67 -17.28
N ILE A 10 -5.20 -2.45 -16.93
CA ILE A 10 -5.67 -2.17 -15.56
C ILE A 10 -7.19 -2.38 -15.56
N SER A 11 -7.60 -3.61 -15.88
CA SER A 11 -8.97 -4.04 -15.62
C SER A 11 -9.06 -4.44 -14.15
N GLN A 12 -9.72 -3.58 -13.39
CA GLN A 12 -10.31 -3.85 -12.07
C GLN A 12 -9.31 -4.16 -10.94
N VAL A 13 -8.59 -3.13 -10.49
CA VAL A 13 -8.39 -3.02 -9.04
C VAL A 13 -9.71 -2.54 -8.47
N SER A 14 -10.50 -3.49 -7.97
CA SER A 14 -11.70 -3.21 -7.18
C SER A 14 -11.30 -2.23 -6.06
N LEU A 15 -11.85 -1.02 -6.11
CA LEU A 15 -11.85 -0.07 -4.98
C LEU A 15 -12.78 -0.62 -3.90
N GLY A 16 -12.34 -1.71 -3.28
CA GLY A 16 -12.96 -2.27 -2.08
C GLY A 16 -12.68 -1.34 -0.93
N ASN A 17 -13.61 -0.41 -0.71
CA ASN A 17 -13.66 0.45 0.45
C ASN A 17 -13.92 -0.42 1.69
N GLN A 18 -12.89 -0.83 2.44
CA GLN A 18 -13.07 -1.48 3.75
C GLN A 18 -11.97 -1.05 4.75
N ASN A 19 -12.39 -0.09 5.58
CA ASN A 19 -12.09 0.07 7.00
C ASN A 19 -10.66 0.44 7.45
N ILE A 20 -10.61 1.61 8.11
CA ILE A 20 -9.69 1.89 9.20
C ILE A 20 -10.06 0.96 10.35
N ASP A 21 -9.59 -0.29 10.31
CA ASP A 21 -9.66 -1.18 11.47
C ASP A 21 -8.25 -1.42 12.02
N PHE A 22 -7.94 -0.63 13.04
CA PHE A 22 -6.89 -0.95 14.01
C PHE A 22 -7.38 -2.14 14.83
N LYS A 23 -7.11 -3.36 14.36
CA LYS A 23 -7.10 -4.53 15.24
C LYS A 23 -5.66 -4.91 15.52
N ALA A 24 -5.11 -4.29 16.56
CA ALA A 24 -3.96 -4.86 17.26
C ALA A 24 -4.37 -6.27 17.73
N CYS A 25 -3.74 -7.31 17.21
CA CYS A 25 -3.89 -8.65 17.76
C CYS A 25 -3.04 -8.73 19.04
N GLN A 26 -3.61 -8.29 20.16
CA GLN A 26 -3.25 -8.80 21.47
C GLN A 26 -4.52 -9.38 22.11
N GLU A 27 -4.54 -10.70 22.27
CA GLU A 27 -4.87 -11.45 23.50
C GLU A 27 -5.43 -12.84 23.20
N GLY A 28 -4.95 -13.84 23.96
CA GLY A 28 -5.55 -15.18 24.04
C GLY A 28 -4.55 -16.31 24.31
N LYS A 29 -4.25 -16.57 25.59
CA LYS A 29 -3.45 -17.72 26.08
C LYS A 29 -3.91 -19.05 25.47
N LYS A 30 -2.99 -19.85 24.89
CA LYS A 30 -2.98 -21.32 24.99
C LYS A 30 -1.55 -21.88 25.02
N MET A 31 -1.30 -22.67 26.06
CA MET A 31 -0.08 -23.45 26.28
C MET A 31 0.06 -24.53 25.22
N SER A 32 1.14 -24.51 24.42
CA SER A 32 1.79 -25.68 23.84
C SER A 32 3.05 -25.19 23.11
N VAL A 33 4.20 -25.30 23.77
CA VAL A 33 5.49 -25.16 23.10
C VAL A 33 5.62 -26.37 22.19
N ASN A 34 5.86 -26.15 20.88
CA ASN A 34 6.74 -26.93 19.98
C ASN A 34 6.58 -26.42 18.53
N ASN A 35 7.46 -25.51 18.10
CA ASN A 35 7.72 -25.00 16.72
C ASN A 35 6.59 -24.40 15.84
N SER A 36 5.33 -24.77 15.98
CA SER A 36 4.23 -24.28 15.12
C SER A 36 3.82 -22.81 15.40
N SER A 37 4.01 -22.33 16.62
CA SER A 37 3.74 -20.94 17.02
C SER A 37 4.73 -19.91 16.45
N LYS A 38 5.99 -20.31 16.24
CA LYS A 38 6.99 -19.44 15.58
C LYS A 38 6.69 -19.28 14.09
N LEU A 39 6.22 -20.34 13.43
CA LEU A 39 5.88 -20.30 12.01
C LEU A 39 4.65 -19.42 11.76
N SER A 40 3.62 -19.51 12.61
CA SER A 40 2.45 -18.63 12.54
C SER A 40 2.81 -17.16 12.78
N GLN A 41 3.64 -16.84 13.78
CA GLN A 41 4.11 -15.48 14.00
C GLN A 41 4.90 -14.91 12.81
N THR A 42 5.71 -15.75 12.15
CA THR A 42 6.47 -15.35 10.95
C THR A 42 5.53 -15.08 9.78
N GLN A 43 4.53 -15.93 9.58
CA GLN A 43 3.50 -15.75 8.56
C GLN A 43 2.67 -14.49 8.81
N ASP A 44 2.30 -14.21 10.06
CA ASP A 44 1.58 -13.00 10.45
C ASP A 44 2.40 -11.74 10.17
N HIS A 45 3.71 -11.75 10.46
CA HIS A 45 4.61 -10.63 10.15
C HIS A 45 4.69 -10.38 8.64
N ILE A 46 4.79 -11.44 7.83
CA ILE A 46 4.77 -11.33 6.36
C ILE A 46 3.43 -10.76 5.88
N MET A 47 2.31 -11.23 6.42
CA MET A 47 0.98 -10.74 6.04
C MET A 47 0.76 -9.29 6.47
N ALA A 48 1.20 -8.90 7.66
CA ALA A 48 1.13 -7.52 8.15
C ALA A 48 1.96 -6.57 7.28
N GLU A 49 3.16 -6.99 6.89
CA GLU A 49 4.02 -6.23 5.98
C GLU A 49 3.38 -6.04 4.59
N ARG A 50 2.75 -7.09 4.04
CA ARG A 50 2.08 -6.99 2.73
C ARG A 50 0.96 -5.97 2.77
N LYS A 51 0.10 -6.05 3.79
CA LYS A 51 -0.98 -5.08 4.01
C LYS A 51 -0.44 -3.66 4.17
N TRP A 52 0.68 -3.51 4.87
CA TRP A 52 1.34 -2.21 5.01
C TRP A 52 1.82 -1.67 3.66
N ARG A 53 2.43 -2.50 2.80
CA ARG A 53 2.85 -2.10 1.44
C ARG A 53 1.67 -1.75 0.55
N GLU A 54 0.56 -2.49 0.65
CA GLU A 54 -0.69 -2.19 -0.08
C GLU A 54 -1.24 -0.83 0.34
N LYS A 55 -1.41 -0.62 1.65
CA LYS A 55 -1.90 0.65 2.19
C LYS A 55 -0.99 1.82 1.80
N LEU A 56 0.33 1.66 1.94
CA LEU A 56 1.29 2.68 1.52
C LEU A 56 1.13 3.00 0.03
N SER A 57 0.97 1.99 -0.84
CA SER A 57 0.75 2.21 -2.28
C SER A 57 -0.54 2.98 -2.57
N GLN A 58 -1.63 2.69 -1.85
CA GLN A 58 -2.88 3.45 -1.96
C GLN A 58 -2.69 4.93 -1.60
N HIS A 59 -1.89 5.25 -0.57
CA HIS A 59 -1.60 6.65 -0.20
C HIS A 59 -0.85 7.37 -1.32
N PHE A 60 0.14 6.71 -1.96
CA PHE A 60 0.83 7.29 -3.11
C PHE A 60 -0.10 7.57 -4.29
N ILE A 61 -1.06 6.68 -4.56
CA ILE A 61 -2.08 6.89 -5.60
C ILE A 61 -2.98 8.08 -5.25
N ALA A 62 -3.45 8.15 -4.00
CA ALA A 62 -4.27 9.27 -3.53
C ALA A 62 -3.53 10.61 -3.65
N ILE A 63 -2.25 10.65 -3.23
CA ILE A 63 -1.41 11.84 -3.37
C ILE A 63 -1.26 12.22 -4.85
N PHE A 64 -0.97 11.25 -5.74
CA PHE A 64 -0.84 11.52 -7.17
C PHE A 64 -2.12 12.13 -7.78
N ALA A 65 -3.29 11.60 -7.41
CA ALA A 65 -4.57 12.09 -7.92
C ALA A 65 -4.91 13.53 -7.48
N LEU A 66 -4.37 13.98 -6.34
CA LEU A 66 -4.61 15.34 -5.81
C LEU A 66 -3.70 16.40 -6.44
N ILE A 67 -2.56 16.01 -7.03
CA ILE A 67 -1.56 16.97 -7.52
C ILE A 67 -1.82 17.28 -9.00
N PRO A 68 -2.15 18.53 -9.36
CA PRO A 68 -2.38 18.90 -10.75
C PRO A 68 -1.08 18.86 -11.56
N GLY A 69 -1.17 18.38 -12.81
CA GLY A 69 -0.06 18.41 -13.77
C GLY A 69 1.06 17.38 -13.54
N LEU A 70 0.90 16.46 -12.59
CA LEU A 70 1.87 15.41 -12.31
C LEU A 70 1.78 14.28 -13.36
N LYS A 71 2.83 14.10 -14.17
CA LYS A 71 2.87 13.08 -15.25
C LYS A 71 3.56 11.78 -14.86
N LYS A 72 4.46 11.83 -13.88
CA LYS A 72 5.27 10.68 -13.44
C LYS A 72 4.69 10.13 -12.13
N MET A 73 4.48 8.82 -12.10
CA MET A 73 3.88 8.11 -10.97
C MET A 73 4.93 7.41 -10.09
N ASP A 74 6.23 7.59 -10.35
CA ASP A 74 7.27 7.06 -9.47
C ASP A 74 7.26 7.79 -8.12
N LYS A 75 7.64 7.06 -7.05
CA LYS A 75 7.50 7.55 -5.67
C LYS A 75 8.23 8.86 -5.41
N ALA A 76 9.42 9.04 -6.00
CA ALA A 76 10.19 10.27 -5.81
C ALA A 76 9.51 11.46 -6.49
N SER A 77 9.04 11.28 -7.73
CA SER A 77 8.30 12.33 -8.45
C SER A 77 6.99 12.70 -7.74
N VAL A 78 6.25 11.72 -7.20
CA VAL A 78 5.01 11.98 -6.46
C VAL A 78 5.26 12.85 -5.23
N LEU A 79 6.25 12.51 -4.40
CA LEU A 79 6.57 13.29 -3.21
C LEU A 79 7.13 14.68 -3.56
N GLY A 80 8.01 14.77 -4.55
CA GLY A 80 8.55 16.05 -5.01
C GLY A 80 7.46 16.97 -5.57
N GLY A 81 6.54 16.41 -6.36
CA GLY A 81 5.36 17.11 -6.87
C GLY A 81 4.44 17.60 -5.74
N ALA A 82 4.21 16.76 -4.73
CA ALA A 82 3.37 17.10 -3.57
C ALA A 82 3.94 18.30 -2.80
N ILE A 83 5.24 18.24 -2.47
CA ILE A 83 5.92 19.32 -1.73
C ILE A 83 5.89 20.61 -2.53
N LYS A 84 6.11 20.55 -3.86
CA LYS A 84 6.07 21.73 -4.72
C LYS A 84 4.67 22.34 -4.75
N TYR A 85 3.63 21.52 -4.91
CA TYR A 85 2.24 21.99 -4.94
C TYR A 85 1.85 22.65 -3.61
N LEU A 86 2.18 22.03 -2.46
CA LEU A 86 1.90 22.60 -1.14
C LEU A 86 2.62 23.93 -0.87
N LYS A 87 3.82 24.14 -1.43
CA LYS A 87 4.54 25.42 -1.32
C LYS A 87 3.97 26.54 -2.18
N GLN A 88 3.14 26.20 -3.16
CA GLN A 88 2.51 27.16 -4.08
C GLN A 88 1.08 27.53 -3.66
N LEU A 89 0.55 26.86 -2.64
CA LEU A 89 -0.65 27.26 -1.92
C LEU A 89 -0.29 28.31 -0.86
#